data_AF-A0A447N7F9-F1
#
_entry.id   AF-A0A447N7F9-F1
#
_cell.length_a   1.000
_cell.length_b   1.000
_cell.length_c   1.000
_cell.angle_alpha   90.00
_cell.angle_beta   90.00
_cell.angle_gamma   90.00
#
_symmetry.space_group_name_H-M   'P 1'
#
loop_
_entity.id
_entity.type
_entity.pdbx_description
1 polymer ?
#
loop_
_entity_poly.entity_id
_entity_poly.type
_entity_poly.pdbx_seq_one_letter_code
_entity_poly.pdbx_strand_id
1 'polypeptide(L)'
;MWANNLVYNLHLLTRKNLPAWLRSFLADRPAFRPAVRRVKWGTFSHRLPADMVVTNEKHRDICEKHWQIPAGTIPAKVGLHAVAQDRALKDGKLNVYWVMCNNNMQAGPEHQ
;
A
#
# COMPACT_ATOMS: atom_id res chain seq x y z
N MET A 1 9.40 -1.14 12.83
CA MET A 1 8.65 0.15 12.79
C MET A 1 8.56 0.75 14.18
N TRP A 2 9.60 1.46 14.66
CA TRP A 2 9.59 2.10 15.99
C TRP A 2 10.27 3.47 15.92
N ALA A 3 11.45 3.53 15.31
CA ALA A 3 12.19 4.77 15.09
C ALA A 3 11.37 5.87 14.39
N ASN A 4 10.58 5.53 13.36
CA ASN A 4 9.79 6.52 12.63
C ASN A 4 8.71 7.19 13.51
N ASN A 5 8.02 6.42 14.34
CA ASN A 5 6.99 6.96 15.23
C ASN A 5 7.63 7.83 16.32
N LEU A 6 8.82 7.45 16.82
CA LEU A 6 9.57 8.27 17.78
C LEU A 6 10.08 9.58 17.20
N VAL A 7 10.54 9.57 15.94
CA VAL A 7 10.95 10.79 15.24
C VAL A 7 9.76 11.75 15.11
N TYR A 8 8.56 11.26 14.79
CA TYR A 8 7.36 12.10 14.79
C TYR A 8 7.02 12.64 16.19
N ASN A 9 7.14 11.83 17.24
CA ASN A 9 6.90 12.26 18.62
C ASN A 9 7.84 13.40 19.02
N LEU A 10 9.12 13.34 18.66
CA LEU A 10 10.09 14.40 18.95
C LEU A 10 9.72 15.73 18.27
N HIS A 11 9.19 15.68 17.05
CA HIS A 11 8.73 16.87 16.33
C HIS A 11 7.46 17.48 16.92
N LEU A 12 6.52 16.64 17.36
CA LEU A 12 5.30 17.08 18.04
C LEU A 12 5.62 17.72 19.41
N LEU A 13 6.56 17.14 20.16
CA LEU A 13 6.98 17.62 21.50
C LEU A 13 7.74 18.94 21.45
N THR A 14 8.58 19.15 20.43
CA THR A 14 9.40 20.37 20.31
C THR A 14 8.70 21.52 19.58
N ARG A 15 7.44 21.33 19.16
CA ARG A 15 6.65 22.26 18.30
C ARG A 15 7.39 22.75 17.05
N LYS A 16 8.50 22.11 16.67
CA LYS A 16 9.20 22.35 15.41
C LYS A 16 8.45 21.60 14.32
N ASN A 17 7.34 22.18 13.85
CA ASN A 17 6.66 21.70 12.66
C ASN A 17 7.60 21.91 11.46
N LEU A 18 8.07 20.81 10.89
CA LEU A 18 9.18 20.82 9.95
C LEU A 18 8.89 21.52 8.63
N PRO A 19 9.85 22.35 8.15
CA PRO A 19 9.86 22.83 6.77
C PRO A 19 10.03 21.67 5.78
N ALA A 20 9.59 21.91 4.53
CA ALA A 20 9.31 20.90 3.51
C ALA A 20 10.44 19.87 3.23
N TRP A 21 11.69 20.20 3.52
CA TRP A 21 12.86 19.36 3.26
C TRP A 21 12.96 18.11 4.15
N LEU A 22 12.49 18.17 5.41
CA LEU A 22 12.65 17.07 6.37
C LEU A 22 11.38 16.19 6.54
N ARG A 23 10.33 16.45 5.74
CA ARG A 23 9.16 15.55 5.60
C ARG A 23 9.40 14.41 4.61
N SER A 24 10.56 14.39 3.96
CA SER A 24 10.88 13.37 2.97
C SER A 24 11.40 12.11 3.65
N PHE A 25 10.52 11.11 3.82
CA PHE A 25 10.99 9.73 3.78
C PHE A 25 11.67 9.52 2.44
N LEU A 26 12.99 9.24 2.44
CA LEU A 26 13.69 8.74 1.27
C LEU A 26 12.96 7.47 0.83
N ALA A 27 12.26 7.58 -0.30
CA ALA A 27 11.72 6.42 -0.98
C ALA A 27 12.74 6.11 -2.06
N ASP A 28 13.49 5.03 -1.87
CA ASP A 28 14.62 4.68 -2.74
C ASP A 28 14.18 4.33 -4.17
N ARG A 29 12.88 4.10 -4.38
CA ARG A 29 12.32 3.85 -5.70
C ARG A 29 11.67 5.11 -6.28
N PRO A 30 12.07 5.54 -7.50
CA PRO A 30 11.64 6.81 -8.10
C PRO A 30 10.11 6.95 -8.24
N ALA A 31 9.39 5.86 -8.48
CA ALA A 31 7.92 5.86 -8.64
C ALA A 31 7.14 5.41 -7.38
N PHE A 32 7.81 5.00 -6.29
CA PHE A 32 7.11 4.44 -5.13
C PHE A 32 6.20 5.45 -4.44
N ARG A 33 6.65 6.71 -4.33
CA ARG A 33 5.77 7.75 -3.80
C ARG A 33 4.55 7.96 -4.70
N PRO A 34 4.64 8.25 -6.01
CA PRO A 34 3.45 8.47 -6.86
C PRO A 34 2.55 7.26 -7.12
N ALA A 35 3.09 6.05 -7.26
CA ALA A 35 2.33 4.86 -7.64
C ALA A 35 1.79 4.09 -6.43
N VAL A 36 2.61 3.98 -5.38
CA VAL A 36 2.35 3.06 -4.26
C VAL A 36 1.88 3.83 -3.01
N ARG A 37 2.47 5.00 -2.69
CA ARG A 37 2.24 5.70 -1.39
C ARG A 37 1.43 7.02 -1.45
N ARG A 38 1.38 7.75 -2.58
CA ARG A 38 0.61 8.98 -2.80
C ARG A 38 -0.52 8.70 -3.77
N VAL A 39 -1.75 8.95 -3.32
CA VAL A 39 -2.85 9.67 -4.00
C VAL A 39 -3.33 9.23 -5.41
N LYS A 40 -2.59 8.55 -6.29
CA LYS A 40 -3.08 8.30 -7.67
C LYS A 40 -3.55 6.87 -7.97
N TRP A 41 -2.89 5.83 -7.47
CA TRP A 41 -3.14 4.47 -7.97
C TRP A 41 -3.48 3.42 -6.89
N GLY A 42 -2.98 3.56 -5.65
CA GLY A 42 -3.41 2.72 -4.54
C GLY A 42 -3.09 1.22 -4.71
N THR A 43 -1.90 0.88 -5.21
CA THR A 43 -1.50 -0.50 -5.56
C THR A 43 -1.14 -1.38 -4.35
N PHE A 44 -1.93 -1.31 -3.29
CA PHE A 44 -1.83 -2.17 -2.11
C PHE A 44 -3.13 -2.95 -1.94
N SER A 45 -3.04 -4.14 -1.33
CA SER A 45 -4.19 -5.04 -1.14
C SER A 45 -5.33 -4.48 -0.26
N HIS A 46 -5.10 -3.36 0.42
CA HIS A 46 -6.07 -2.67 1.29
C HIS A 46 -6.47 -1.28 0.76
N ARG A 47 -5.95 -0.84 -0.37
CA ARG A 47 -6.09 0.55 -0.85
C ARG A 47 -6.96 0.63 -2.10
N LEU A 48 -7.54 1.82 -2.25
CA LEU A 48 -8.15 2.35 -3.46
C LEU A 48 -7.40 3.65 -3.83
N PRO A 49 -7.59 4.20 -5.05
CA PRO A 49 -6.96 5.46 -5.46
C PRO A 49 -7.21 6.62 -4.46
N ALA A 50 -6.41 7.68 -4.50
CA ALA A 50 -6.63 8.88 -3.66
C ALA A 50 -6.70 8.63 -2.15
N ASP A 51 -5.83 7.77 -1.60
CA ASP A 51 -5.78 7.40 -0.18
C ASP A 51 -7.05 6.71 0.36
N MET A 52 -7.94 6.29 -0.53
CA MET A 52 -9.10 5.51 -0.18
C MET A 52 -8.70 4.09 0.29
N VAL A 53 -9.62 3.44 1.01
CA VAL A 53 -9.42 2.12 1.63
C VAL A 53 -10.59 1.22 1.29
N VAL A 54 -10.31 -0.06 1.00
CA VAL A 54 -11.33 -1.04 0.59
C VAL A 54 -12.34 -1.35 1.69
N THR A 55 -11.97 -1.12 2.95
CA THR A 55 -12.81 -1.40 4.13
C THR A 55 -13.91 -0.36 4.34
N ASN A 56 -13.84 0.81 3.69
CA ASN A 56 -14.86 1.85 3.82
C ASN A 56 -15.83 1.77 2.64
N GLU A 57 -17.12 1.56 2.95
CA GLU A 57 -18.19 1.48 1.96
C GLU A 57 -18.30 2.74 1.09
N LYS A 58 -18.24 3.93 1.70
CA LYS A 58 -18.31 5.21 0.95
C LYS A 58 -17.18 5.34 -0.07
N HIS A 59 -16.00 4.79 0.24
CA HIS A 59 -14.87 4.81 -0.67
C HIS A 59 -15.08 3.86 -1.85
N ARG A 60 -15.66 2.69 -1.61
CA ARG A 60 -16.03 1.74 -2.66
C ARG A 60 -17.09 2.34 -3.58
N ASP A 61 -18.12 2.97 -3.02
CA ASP A 61 -19.19 3.62 -3.81
C ASP A 61 -18.65 4.71 -4.75
N ILE A 62 -17.69 5.51 -4.28
CA ILE A 62 -17.06 6.56 -5.09
C ILE A 62 -16.30 5.93 -6.27
N CYS A 63 -15.51 4.88 -6.00
CA CYS A 63 -14.79 4.16 -7.04
C CYS A 63 -15.73 3.46 -8.03
N GLU A 64 -16.78 2.80 -7.54
CA GLU A 64 -17.76 2.07 -8.36
C GLU A 64 -18.53 3.01 -9.29
N LYS A 65 -18.94 4.18 -8.79
CA LYS A 65 -19.56 5.24 -9.61
C LYS A 65 -18.61 5.79 -10.67
N HIS A 66 -17.35 6.05 -10.31
CA HIS A 66 -16.40 6.62 -11.25
C HIS A 66 -15.98 5.63 -12.35
N TRP A 67 -15.86 4.34 -12.00
CA TRP A 67 -15.54 3.26 -12.94
C TRP A 67 -16.76 2.68 -13.67
N GLN A 68 -17.96 3.18 -13.39
CA GLN A 68 -19.22 2.75 -14.02
C GLN A 68 -19.47 1.24 -13.87
N ILE A 69 -19.16 0.69 -12.69
CA ILE A 69 -19.38 -0.73 -12.37
C ILE A 69 -20.55 -0.90 -11.39
N PRO A 70 -21.19 -2.09 -11.35
CA PRO A 70 -22.28 -2.35 -10.43
C PRO A 70 -21.86 -2.16 -8.96
N ALA A 71 -22.82 -1.73 -8.14
CA ALA A 71 -22.59 -1.56 -6.71
C ALA A 71 -22.20 -2.89 -6.04
N GLY A 72 -21.15 -2.87 -5.20
CA GLY A 72 -20.65 -4.05 -4.49
C GLY A 72 -19.69 -4.94 -5.29
N THR A 73 -19.28 -4.52 -6.49
CA THR A 73 -18.27 -5.24 -7.29
C THR A 73 -16.91 -5.22 -6.58
N ILE A 74 -16.56 -4.16 -5.86
CA ILE A 74 -15.29 -4.05 -5.16
C ILE A 74 -15.34 -4.84 -3.84
N PRO A 75 -14.45 -5.83 -3.62
CA PRO A 75 -14.45 -6.62 -2.39
C PRO A 75 -14.11 -5.77 -1.16
N ALA A 76 -14.89 -5.91 -0.09
CA ALA A 76 -14.62 -5.26 1.20
C ALA A 76 -13.44 -5.91 1.94
N LYS A 77 -13.18 -7.19 1.67
CA LYS A 77 -12.15 -7.98 2.34
C LYS A 77 -10.78 -7.58 1.83
N VAL A 78 -9.90 -7.23 2.75
CA VAL A 78 -8.48 -6.93 2.45
C VAL A 78 -7.80 -8.15 1.86
N GLY A 79 -7.11 -7.95 0.73
CA GLY A 79 -6.35 -9.01 0.05
C GLY A 79 -5.01 -9.32 0.71
N LEU A 80 -4.28 -10.28 0.14
CA LEU A 80 -2.97 -10.71 0.63
C LEU A 80 -1.90 -9.62 0.41
N HIS A 81 -1.17 -9.29 1.47
CA HIS A 81 0.04 -8.46 1.40
C HIS A 81 1.24 -9.30 0.92
N ALA A 82 2.33 -8.66 0.46
CA ALA A 82 3.44 -9.32 -0.23
C ALA A 82 3.91 -10.65 0.41
N VAL A 83 4.28 -10.67 1.69
CA VAL A 83 4.72 -11.90 2.38
C VAL A 83 3.59 -12.95 2.50
N ALA A 84 2.34 -12.52 2.64
CA ALA A 84 1.20 -13.43 2.66
C ALA A 84 0.89 -14.02 1.27
N GLN A 85 1.25 -13.34 0.18
CA GLN A 85 1.19 -13.89 -1.17
C GLN A 85 2.20 -15.03 -1.31
N ASP A 86 3.44 -14.83 -0.85
CA ASP A 86 4.49 -15.86 -0.87
C ASP A 86 4.10 -17.09 -0.04
N ARG A 87 3.50 -16.88 1.15
CA ARG A 87 2.97 -17.97 1.98
C ARG A 87 1.78 -18.68 1.34
N ALA A 88 0.86 -17.94 0.72
CA ALA A 88 -0.30 -18.54 0.05
C ALA A 88 0.09 -19.34 -1.20
N LEU A 89 1.17 -18.93 -1.88
CA LEU A 89 1.80 -19.70 -2.96
C LEU A 89 2.40 -21.01 -2.44
N LYS A 90 3.14 -20.94 -1.33
CA LYS A 90 3.70 -22.13 -0.68
C LYS A 90 2.62 -23.11 -0.20
N ASP A 91 1.52 -22.58 0.34
CA ASP A 91 0.37 -23.36 0.82
C ASP A 91 -0.54 -23.89 -0.32
N GLY A 92 -0.29 -23.54 -1.59
CA GLY A 92 -1.17 -23.90 -2.71
C GLY A 92 -2.56 -23.25 -2.68
N LYS A 93 -2.76 -22.19 -1.87
CA LYS A 93 -4.01 -21.41 -1.82
C LYS A 93 -4.10 -20.39 -2.96
N LEU A 94 -2.95 -19.95 -3.48
CA LEU A 94 -2.84 -19.05 -4.61
C LEU A 94 -2.21 -19.80 -5.78
N ASN A 95 -3.01 -20.04 -6.83
CA ASN A 95 -2.60 -20.90 -7.95
C ASN A 95 -2.02 -20.13 -9.14
N VAL A 96 -2.31 -18.83 -9.24
CA VAL A 96 -1.89 -17.97 -10.34
C VAL A 96 -1.29 -16.70 -9.77
N TYR A 97 -0.02 -16.44 -10.09
CA TYR A 97 0.71 -15.27 -9.62
C TYR A 97 1.39 -14.56 -10.79
N TRP A 98 1.01 -13.30 -11.01
CA TRP A 98 1.59 -12.47 -12.06
C TRP A 98 2.44 -11.35 -11.45
N VAL A 99 3.75 -11.40 -11.75
CA VAL A 99 4.74 -10.45 -11.29
C VAL A 99 5.03 -9.42 -12.38
N MET A 100 4.89 -8.13 -12.07
CA MET A 100 5.20 -7.03 -12.99
C MET A 100 6.28 -6.12 -12.39
N CYS A 101 7.29 -5.81 -13.20
CA CYS A 101 8.35 -4.82 -12.90
C CYS A 101 9.02 -4.96 -11.52
N ASN A 102 9.16 -6.19 -11.02
CA ASN A 102 9.90 -6.49 -9.80
C ASN A 102 10.53 -7.89 -9.87
N ASN A 103 11.64 -8.09 -9.16
CA ASN A 103 12.29 -9.39 -9.00
C ASN A 103 12.07 -9.90 -7.55
N ASN A 104 10.85 -10.31 -7.22
CA ASN A 104 10.51 -10.73 -5.85
C ASN A 104 11.29 -11.99 -5.42
N MET A 105 11.77 -12.81 -6.36
CA MET A 105 12.54 -14.03 -6.06
C MET A 105 13.93 -13.75 -5.48
N GLN A 106 14.46 -12.53 -5.67
CA GLN A 106 15.76 -12.12 -5.13
C GLN A 106 15.64 -11.03 -4.05
N ALA A 107 14.59 -10.21 -4.11
CA ALA A 107 14.40 -9.08 -3.21
C ALA A 107 13.44 -9.36 -2.04
N GLY A 108 12.77 -10.51 -2.04
CA GLY A 108 11.90 -10.93 -0.95
C GLY A 108 12.69 -11.31 0.31
N PRO A 109 12.06 -11.25 1.49
CA PRO A 109 12.64 -11.86 2.68
C PRO A 109 12.55 -13.39 2.59
N GLU A 110 13.51 -14.10 3.19
CA GLU A 110 13.50 -15.57 3.36
C GLU A 110 13.47 -16.38 2.05
N HIS A 111 14.52 -16.28 1.24
CA HIS A 111 14.72 -17.06 0.00
C HIS A 111 15.28 -18.49 0.20
N GLN A 112 15.48 -18.92 1.45
CA GLN A 112 16.03 -20.22 1.82
C GLN A 112 14.96 -21.10 2.47
#